data_AF-A0A6D2JNU6-F1
#
_entry.id   AF-A0A6D2JNU6-F1
#
_cell.length_a   1.000
_cell.length_b   1.000
_cell.length_c   1.000
_cell.angle_alpha   90.00
_cell.angle_beta   90.00
_cell.angle_gamma   90.00
#
_symmetry.space_group_name_H-M   'P 1'
#
loop_
_entity.id
_entity.type
_entity.pdbx_description
1 polymer ?
#
loop_
_entity_poly.entity_id
_entity_poly.type
_entity_poly.pdbx_seq_one_letter_code
_entity_poly.pdbx_strand_id
1 'polypeptide(L)'
;MSGQICQICSDNVGKTVNGDPFVACDFCSYPVCRPCYEYERKHGNHSCPQCKTTYKRLKVYKTDVLPLSYTGSLTFHFHFHL
;
A
#
# COMPACT_ATOMS: atom_id res chain seq x y z
N MET A 1 3.43 1.39 18.69
CA MET A 1 3.71 2.41 17.67
C MET A 1 2.50 2.48 16.74
N SER A 2 1.80 3.61 16.75
CA SER A 2 0.64 3.88 15.89
C SER A 2 1.08 3.92 14.42
N GLY A 3 0.55 3.01 13.60
CA GLY A 3 0.69 3.11 12.14
C GLY A 3 -0.02 4.37 11.61
N GLN A 4 0.46 4.92 10.50
CA GLN A 4 -0.29 5.97 9.80
C GLN A 4 -1.57 5.37 9.20
N ILE A 5 -2.69 6.06 9.42
CA ILE A 5 -3.99 5.68 8.86
C ILE A 5 -4.25 6.48 7.58
N CYS A 6 -4.59 5.77 6.51
CA CYS A 6 -4.95 6.33 5.22
C CYS A 6 -6.18 7.22 5.39
N GLN A 7 -6.09 8.49 5.00
CA GLN A 7 -7.18 9.45 5.17
C GLN A 7 -8.27 9.35 4.10
N ILE A 8 -8.13 8.41 3.15
CA ILE A 8 -9.12 8.16 2.10
C ILE A 8 -10.01 6.96 2.49
N CYS A 9 -9.41 5.84 2.92
CA CYS A 9 -10.14 4.61 3.23
C CYS A 9 -10.16 4.24 4.72
N SER A 10 -9.47 4.98 5.59
CA SER A 10 -9.34 4.71 7.03
C SER A 10 -8.61 3.39 7.39
N ASP A 11 -7.97 2.73 6.43
CA ASP A 11 -7.08 1.58 6.70
C ASP A 11 -5.64 1.99 6.99
N ASN A 12 -4.79 1.03 7.37
CA ASN A 12 -3.36 1.26 7.53
C ASN A 12 -2.69 1.63 6.19
N VAL A 13 -1.83 2.66 6.21
CA VAL A 13 -1.03 3.07 5.03
C VAL A 13 -0.08 1.96 4.57
N GLY A 14 0.36 1.12 5.51
CA GLY A 14 1.34 0.06 5.26
C GLY A 14 2.78 0.58 5.22
N LYS A 15 3.70 -0.34 5.00
CA LYS A 15 5.14 -0.09 4.89
C LYS A 15 5.67 -0.68 3.58
N THR A 16 6.79 -0.16 3.10
CA THR A 16 7.56 -0.75 2.00
C THR A 16 8.22 -2.05 2.46
N VAL A 17 8.80 -2.80 1.52
CA VAL A 17 9.56 -4.03 1.84
C VAL A 17 10.73 -3.80 2.79
N ASN A 18 11.28 -2.58 2.82
CA ASN A 18 12.38 -2.22 3.72
C ASN A 18 11.89 -1.85 5.13
N GLY A 19 10.57 -1.81 5.35
CA GLY A 19 9.96 -1.39 6.61
C GLY A 19 9.74 0.12 6.74
N ASP A 20 10.05 0.89 5.69
CA ASP A 20 9.83 2.33 5.64
C ASP A 20 8.35 2.65 5.40
N PRO A 21 7.81 3.74 5.98
CA PRO A 21 6.44 4.16 5.69
C PRO A 21 6.28 4.53 4.20
N PHE A 22 5.17 4.13 3.60
CA PHE A 22 4.87 4.53 2.23
C PHE A 22 4.50 6.03 2.18
N VAL A 23 5.18 6.79 1.33
CA VAL A 23 4.93 8.23 1.13
C VAL A 23 4.28 8.44 -0.24
N ALA A 24 2.99 8.76 -0.25
CA ALA A 24 2.23 9.02 -1.47
C ALA A 24 2.52 10.40 -2.08
N CYS A 25 2.76 11.40 -1.22
CA CYS A 25 3.02 12.78 -1.62
C CYS A 25 4.29 13.30 -0.93
N ASP A 26 5.34 13.53 -1.71
CA ASP A 26 6.64 14.00 -1.18
C ASP A 26 6.60 15.45 -0.65
N PHE A 27 5.52 16.20 -0.92
CA PHE A 27 5.43 17.61 -0.54
C PHE A 27 4.82 17.80 0.85
N CYS A 28 3.68 17.17 1.12
CA CYS A 28 2.96 17.33 2.39
C CYS A 28 2.88 16.05 3.22
N SER A 29 3.43 14.94 2.72
CA SER A 29 3.40 13.62 3.39
C SER A 29 2.00 13.19 3.81
N TYR A 30 0.97 13.61 3.06
CA TYR A 30 -0.41 13.30 3.39
C TYR A 30 -0.63 11.78 3.36
N PRO A 31 -1.14 11.17 4.46
CA PRO A 31 -1.16 9.72 4.59
C PRO A 31 -2.21 9.08 3.69
N VAL A 32 -1.72 8.35 2.69
CA VAL A 32 -2.53 7.63 1.70
C VAL A 32 -1.89 6.26 1.47
N CYS A 33 -2.67 5.18 1.59
CA CYS A 33 -2.17 3.84 1.30
C CYS A 33 -1.88 3.64 -0.19
N ARG A 34 -1.07 2.62 -0.52
CA ARG A 34 -0.66 2.34 -1.91
C ARG A 34 -1.85 2.14 -2.87
N PRO A 35 -2.90 1.37 -2.53
CA PRO A 35 -4.08 1.22 -3.39
C PRO A 35 -4.80 2.55 -3.67
N CYS A 36 -5.02 3.39 -2.65
CA CYS A 36 -5.67 4.68 -2.83
C CYS A 36 -4.82 5.66 -3.66
N TYR A 37 -3.49 5.67 -3.46
CA TYR A 37 -2.59 6.46 -4.29
C TYR A 37 -2.67 6.04 -5.76
N GLU A 38 -2.68 4.73 -6.05
CA GLU A 38 -2.80 4.23 -7.42
C GLU A 38 -4.15 4.57 -8.05
N TYR A 39 -5.24 4.47 -7.29
CA TYR A 39 -6.58 4.83 -7.74
C TYR A 39 -6.66 6.32 -8.08
N GLU A 40 -6.28 7.20 -7.16
CA GLU A 40 -6.32 8.65 -7.38
C GLU A 40 -5.42 9.09 -8.54
N ARG A 41 -4.29 8.40 -8.75
CA ARG A 41 -3.38 8.68 -9.87
C ARG A 41 -3.86 8.16 -11.22
N LYS A 42 -4.64 7.07 -11.28
CA LYS A 42 -5.11 6.46 -12.53
C LYS A 42 -6.52 6.90 -12.94
N HIS A 43 -7.39 7.13 -11.96
CA HIS A 43 -8.82 7.34 -12.14
C HIS A 43 -9.36 8.60 -11.44
N GLY A 44 -8.66 9.11 -10.42
CA GLY A 44 -9.08 10.30 -9.67
C GLY A 44 -8.52 11.61 -10.23
N ASN A 45 -8.26 12.57 -9.34
CA ASN A 45 -7.80 13.91 -9.70
C ASN A 45 -6.30 14.00 -10.06
N HIS A 46 -5.60 12.87 -10.13
CA HIS A 46 -4.17 12.78 -10.42
C HIS A 46 -3.27 13.61 -9.49
N SER A 47 -3.77 14.01 -8.32
CA SER A 47 -3.14 14.97 -7.41
C SER A 47 -3.42 14.63 -5.95
N CYS A 48 -2.56 15.12 -5.06
CA CYS A 48 -2.73 14.95 -3.63
C CYS A 48 -4.04 15.60 -3.15
N PRO A 49 -4.90 14.91 -2.38
CA PRO A 49 -6.15 15.48 -1.90
C PRO A 49 -5.95 16.68 -0.98
N GLN A 50 -4.82 16.76 -0.27
CA GLN A 50 -4.49 17.84 0.67
C GLN A 50 -3.87 19.06 -0.03
N CYS A 51 -2.70 18.90 -0.65
CA CYS A 51 -1.93 20.02 -1.19
C CYS A 51 -2.11 20.25 -2.69
N LYS A 52 -2.91 19.41 -3.36
CA LYS A 52 -3.18 19.45 -4.82
C LYS A 52 -1.94 19.31 -5.72
N THR A 53 -0.78 19.00 -5.17
CA THR A 53 0.41 18.67 -5.97
C THR A 53 0.12 17.43 -6.82
N THR A 54 0.34 17.53 -8.13
CA THR A 54 0.18 16.41 -9.06
C THR A 54 1.04 15.22 -8.65
N TYR A 55 0.46 14.03 -8.64
CA TYR A 55 1.18 12.82 -8.31
C TYR A 55 2.23 12.50 -9.38
N LYS A 56 3.49 12.38 -8.95
CA LYS A 56 4.57 11.87 -9.80
C LYS A 56 4.42 10.36 -9.96
N ARG A 57 4.86 9.80 -11.08
CA ARG A 57 4.93 8.35 -11.27
C ARG A 57 5.97 7.77 -10.30
N LEU A 58 5.51 7.21 -9.20
CA LEU A 58 6.39 6.40 -8.34
C LEU A 58 6.90 5.20 -9.16
N LYS A 59 8.22 5.05 -9.21
CA LYS A 59 8.84 3.81 -9.68
C LYS A 59 8.51 2.76 -8.63
N VAL A 60 7.47 1.96 -8.89
CA VAL A 60 7.19 0.78 -8.11
C VAL A 60 8.38 -0.15 -8.29
N TYR A 61 9.29 -0.19 -7.33
CA TYR A 61 10.24 -1.29 -7.26
C TYR A 61 9.38 -2.54 -7.16
N LYS A 62 9.50 -3.44 -8.16
CA LYS A 62 8.65 -4.63 -8.35
C LYS A 62 8.52 -5.51 -7.08
N THR A 63 9.37 -5.29 -6.09
CA THR A 63 9.39 -5.94 -4.78
C THR A 63 8.24 -5.52 -3.86
N ASP A 64 7.62 -4.36 -4.07
CA ASP A 64 6.61 -3.82 -3.15
C ASP A 64 5.19 -4.37 -3.34
N VAL A 65 4.95 -5.10 -4.41
CA VAL A 65 3.73 -5.88 -4.57
C VAL A 65 4.08 -7.26 -4.06
N LEU A 66 4.06 -7.44 -2.73
CA LEU A 66 3.92 -8.78 -2.21
C LEU A 66 2.64 -9.31 -2.87
N PRO A 67 2.69 -10.42 -3.61
CA PRO A 67 1.50 -10.94 -4.25
C PRO A 67 0.46 -11.12 -3.14
N LEU A 68 -0.72 -10.52 -3.31
CA LEU A 68 -1.94 -10.85 -2.55
C LEU A 68 -2.41 -12.29 -2.87
N SER A 69 -1.47 -13.21 -3.11
CA SER A 69 -1.70 -14.55 -3.59
C SER A 69 -0.59 -15.49 -3.13
N TYR A 70 -0.37 -15.62 -1.82
CA TYR A 70 0.05 -16.89 -1.20
C TYR A 70 0.04 -16.85 0.35
N THR A 71 -1.11 -16.68 0.99
CA THR A 71 -1.33 -17.46 2.23
C THR A 71 -1.77 -18.84 1.79
N GLY A 72 -0.85 -19.57 1.15
CA GLY A 72 -0.97 -21.01 1.02
C GLY A 72 -1.00 -21.56 2.43
N SER A 73 -2.20 -21.91 2.90
CA SER A 73 -2.38 -22.82 4.02
C SER A 73 -1.90 -24.19 3.56
N LEU A 74 -0.57 -24.35 3.43
CA LEU A 74 0.08 -25.65 3.30
C LEU A 74 0.31 -26.24 4.69
N THR A 75 -0.73 -26.23 5.53
CA THR A 75 -0.89 -27.29 6.51
C THR A 75 -1.27 -28.54 5.73
N PHE A 76 -0.28 -29.18 5.11
CA PHE A 76 -0.29 -30.61 4.86
C PHE A 76 -0.39 -31.29 6.22
N HIS A 77 -1.60 -31.34 6.77
CA HIS A 77 -1.91 -32.32 7.80
C HIS A 77 -2.01 -33.66 7.06
N PHE A 78 -0.85 -34.28 6.87
CA PHE A 78 -0.72 -35.72 6.70
C PHE A 78 -1.30 -36.37 7.97
N HIS A 79 -2.63 -36.43 8.05
CA HIS A 79 -3.30 -37.35 8.97
C HIS A 79 -3.51 -38.65 8.20
N PHE A 80 -2.41 -39.36 7.97
CA PHE A 80 -2.42 -40.78 7.68
C PHE A 80 -2.79 -41.47 9.00
N HIS A 81 -4.08 -41.65 9.26
CA HIS A 81 -4.53 -42.66 10.20
C HIS A 81 -5.00 -43.86 9.38
N LEU A 82 -4.44 -45.01 9.76
CA LEU A 82 -4.78 -46.39 9.41
C LEU A 82 -6.13 -46.60 8.71
#